data_AF-A0A068XWI1-F1
#
_entry.id   AF-A0A068XWI1-F1
#
_cell.length_a   1.000
_cell.length_b   1.000
_cell.length_c   1.000
_cell.angle_alpha   90.00
_cell.angle_beta   90.00
_cell.angle_gamma   90.00
#
_symmetry.space_group_name_H-M   'P 1'
#
loop_
_entity.id
_entity.type
_entity.pdbx_description
1 polymer ?
#
loop_
_entity_poly.entity_id
_entity_poly.type
_entity_poly.pdbx_seq_one_letter_code
_entity_poly.pdbx_strand_id
1 'polypeptide(L)'
;MQGVYKCLHLCRQAALAWYSEISFYKFGKENQTNCGHFTQVVWRDTHKAGFGVARTKDGTGIYVVGRYQKPGNYLNNYCENVPPPKSGVKYIPTNEELTGMEGTHGNKRCRKCNSKLYFYRRRSKKR
;
A
#
# COMPACT_ATOMS: atom_id res chain seq x y z
N MET A 1 27.73 10.84 -7.87
CA MET A 1 26.86 10.17 -6.88
C MET A 1 25.52 9.79 -7.51
N GLN A 2 25.39 8.56 -8.00
CA GLN A 2 24.15 8.05 -8.60
C GLN A 2 23.19 7.62 -7.48
N GLY A 3 22.14 8.40 -7.25
CA GLY A 3 21.09 8.04 -6.30
C GLY A 3 20.40 6.73 -6.71
N VAL A 4 20.20 5.83 -5.76
CA VAL A 4 19.50 4.56 -5.96
C VAL A 4 18.01 4.84 -6.13
N TYR A 5 17.56 5.10 -7.35
CA TYR A 5 16.14 5.24 -7.69
C TYR A 5 15.58 3.86 -8.05
N LYS A 6 14.87 3.15 -7.14
CA LYS A 6 14.01 2.01 -7.53
C LYS A 6 13.21 1.40 -6.37
N CYS A 7 12.06 0.82 -6.75
CA CYS A 7 11.10 -0.02 -6.01
C CYS A 7 10.13 0.62 -4.99
N LEU A 8 10.53 1.61 -4.18
CA LEU A 8 9.64 2.17 -3.13
C LEU A 8 8.34 2.83 -3.64
N HIS A 9 8.31 3.28 -4.91
CA HIS A 9 7.12 3.89 -5.51
C HIS A 9 5.96 2.92 -5.76
N LEU A 10 6.29 1.64 -5.99
CA LEU A 10 5.31 0.66 -6.47
C LEU A 10 4.62 -0.03 -5.30
N CYS A 11 5.37 -0.34 -4.24
CA CYS A 11 4.80 -0.94 -3.04
C CYS A 11 3.74 -0.04 -2.40
N ARG A 12 3.96 1.29 -2.40
CA ARG A 12 2.97 2.22 -1.83
C ARG A 12 1.71 2.33 -2.69
N GLN A 13 1.82 2.26 -4.02
CA GLN A 13 0.65 2.30 -4.89
C GLN A 13 -0.21 1.06 -4.70
N ALA A 14 0.43 -0.11 -4.54
CA ALA A 14 -0.25 -1.34 -4.19
C ALA A 14 -0.91 -1.24 -2.81
N ALA A 15 -0.19 -0.78 -1.79
CA ALA A 15 -0.75 -0.59 -0.45
C ALA A 15 -1.95 0.38 -0.44
N LEU A 16 -1.85 1.49 -1.19
CA LEU A 16 -2.94 2.44 -1.35
C LEU A 16 -4.13 1.80 -2.07
N ALA A 17 -3.90 1.09 -3.17
CA ALA A 17 -4.96 0.44 -3.93
C ALA A 17 -5.71 -0.59 -3.07
N TRP A 18 -4.98 -1.43 -2.32
CA TRP A 18 -5.56 -2.39 -1.39
C TRP A 18 -6.36 -1.71 -0.27
N TYR A 19 -5.81 -0.65 0.34
CA TYR A 19 -6.49 0.04 1.42
C TYR A 19 -7.72 0.84 0.96
N SER A 20 -7.72 1.35 -0.29
CA SER A 20 -8.80 2.18 -0.85
C SER A 20 -10.16 1.45 -0.92
N GLU A 21 -10.18 0.12 -0.83
CA GLU A 21 -11.41 -0.66 -0.73
C GLU A 21 -12.23 -0.33 0.53
N ILE A 22 -11.64 0.32 1.53
CA ILE A 22 -12.35 0.89 2.68
C ILE A 22 -13.53 1.80 2.28
N SER A 23 -13.43 2.48 1.13
CA SER A 23 -14.49 3.38 0.62
C SER A 23 -15.85 2.67 0.54
N PHE A 24 -15.87 1.41 0.11
CA PHE A 24 -17.09 0.63 -0.06
C PHE A 24 -17.29 -0.47 1.01
N TYR A 25 -16.31 -0.71 1.89
CA TYR A 25 -16.46 -1.62 3.04
C TYR A 25 -17.52 -1.13 4.05
N LYS A 26 -18.41 -1.99 4.51
CA LYS A 26 -19.46 -1.67 5.50
C LYS A 26 -19.09 -2.27 6.86
N PHE A 27 -18.65 -1.45 7.82
CA PHE A 27 -18.35 -1.93 9.17
C PHE A 27 -19.59 -2.55 9.84
N GLY A 28 -19.37 -3.56 10.68
CA GLY A 28 -20.45 -4.32 11.33
C GLY A 28 -21.13 -5.36 10.43
N LYS A 29 -20.58 -5.67 9.26
CA LYS A 29 -21.06 -6.73 8.37
C LYS A 29 -19.98 -7.77 8.08
N GLU A 30 -20.39 -9.04 8.08
CA GLU A 30 -19.54 -10.18 7.79
C GLU A 30 -19.33 -10.44 6.29
N ASN A 31 -18.26 -11.18 5.97
CA ASN A 31 -18.05 -11.86 4.68
C ASN A 31 -18.05 -10.96 3.43
N GLN A 32 -17.51 -9.75 3.53
CA GLN A 32 -17.43 -8.78 2.41
C GLN A 32 -16.24 -9.08 1.48
N THR A 33 -16.39 -10.12 0.66
CA THR A 33 -15.33 -10.64 -0.24
C THR A 33 -14.85 -9.63 -1.29
N ASN A 34 -15.67 -8.64 -1.64
CA ASN A 34 -15.30 -7.57 -2.56
C ASN A 34 -14.26 -6.58 -1.98
N CYS A 35 -14.03 -6.59 -0.66
CA CYS A 35 -13.07 -5.73 0.04
C CYS A 35 -11.87 -6.53 0.61
N GLY A 36 -11.59 -7.69 0.02
CA GLY A 36 -10.67 -8.68 0.59
C GLY A 36 -9.23 -8.19 0.77
N HIS A 37 -8.76 -7.24 -0.05
CA HIS A 37 -7.42 -6.69 0.11
C HIS A 37 -7.37 -5.76 1.32
N PHE A 38 -8.33 -4.83 1.43
CA PHE A 38 -8.42 -3.92 2.59
C PHE A 38 -8.52 -4.71 3.89
N THR A 39 -9.45 -5.66 3.97
CA THR A 39 -9.70 -6.40 5.21
C THR A 39 -8.48 -7.19 5.64
N GLN A 40 -7.70 -7.73 4.70
CA GLN A 40 -6.43 -8.39 5.02
C GLN A 40 -5.35 -7.40 5.50
N VAL A 41 -5.26 -6.20 4.89
CA VAL A 41 -4.26 -5.18 5.28
C VAL A 41 -4.45 -4.73 6.73
N VAL A 42 -5.69 -4.63 7.20
CA VAL A 42 -6.01 -4.16 8.56
C VAL A 42 -6.41 -5.28 9.53
N TRP A 43 -6.23 -6.54 9.14
CA TRP A 43 -6.69 -7.68 9.93
C TRP A 43 -5.99 -7.74 11.29
N ARG A 44 -6.74 -7.53 12.36
CA ARG A 44 -6.24 -7.39 13.74
C ARG A 44 -5.28 -8.50 14.17
N ASP A 45 -5.61 -9.75 13.87
CA ASP A 45 -4.85 -10.91 14.32
C ASP A 45 -3.67 -11.28 13.39
N THR A 46 -3.45 -10.50 12.32
CA THR A 46 -2.30 -10.65 11.41
C THR A 46 -1.14 -9.78 11.92
N HIS A 47 -0.04 -10.42 12.35
CA HIS A 47 1.09 -9.70 12.95
C HIS A 47 2.36 -9.70 12.09
N LYS A 48 2.43 -10.56 11.07
CA LYS A 48 3.57 -10.66 10.17
C LYS A 48 3.09 -10.58 8.74
N ALA A 49 3.82 -9.82 7.93
CA ALA A 49 3.60 -9.75 6.49
C ALA A 49 4.94 -9.69 5.75
N GLY A 50 4.98 -10.37 4.60
CA GLY A 50 6.08 -10.30 3.64
C GLY A 50 5.58 -9.76 2.31
N PHE A 51 6.37 -8.92 1.66
CA PHE A 51 6.02 -8.31 0.38
C PHE A 51 7.07 -8.61 -0.68
N GLY A 52 6.61 -9.03 -1.86
CA GLY A 52 7.44 -9.29 -3.03
C GLY A 52 7.05 -8.37 -4.18
N VAL A 53 8.06 -7.94 -4.95
CA VAL A 53 7.85 -7.16 -6.18
C VAL A 53 8.61 -7.79 -7.32
N ALA A 54 7.94 -8.04 -8.43
CA ALA A 54 8.54 -8.54 -9.67
C ALA A 54 8.18 -7.64 -10.85
N ARG A 55 9.04 -7.63 -11.87
CA ARG A 55 8.80 -6.93 -13.14
C ARG A 55 8.83 -7.94 -14.28
N THR A 56 7.98 -7.74 -15.28
CA THR A 56 8.00 -8.55 -16.50
C THR A 56 9.29 -8.32 -17.28
N LYS A 57 9.68 -9.30 -18.12
CA LYS A 57 10.90 -9.23 -18.95
C LYS A 57 10.85 -8.05 -19.94
N ASP A 58 9.69 -7.78 -20.53
CA ASP A 58 9.44 -6.65 -21.41
C ASP A 58 9.36 -5.30 -20.66
N GLY A 59 9.29 -5.32 -19.33
CA GLY A 59 9.26 -4.14 -18.48
C GLY A 59 7.93 -3.38 -18.44
N THR A 60 6.86 -3.94 -19.01
CA THR A 60 5.52 -3.33 -19.07
C THR A 60 4.70 -3.59 -17.81
N GLY A 61 4.94 -4.73 -17.15
CA GLY A 61 4.19 -5.20 -15.99
C GLY A 61 4.99 -5.15 -14.70
N ILE A 62 4.30 -4.84 -13.61
CA ILE A 62 4.80 -4.91 -12.23
C ILE A 62 3.80 -5.73 -11.42
N TYR A 63 4.31 -6.72 -10.70
CA TYR A 63 3.53 -7.55 -9.80
C TYR A 63 3.96 -7.25 -8.37
N VAL A 64 3.01 -6.90 -7.51
CA VAL A 64 3.22 -6.73 -6.08
C VAL A 64 2.39 -7.78 -5.35
N VAL A 65 3.03 -8.54 -4.47
CA VAL A 65 2.40 -9.62 -3.71
C VAL A 65 2.60 -9.36 -2.23
N GLY A 66 1.51 -9.43 -1.46
CA GLY A 66 1.55 -9.49 0.00
C GLY A 66 1.23 -10.90 0.48
N ARG A 67 2.01 -11.41 1.44
CA ARG A 67 1.76 -12.66 2.17
C ARG A 67 1.65 -12.33 3.64
N TYR A 68 0.62 -12.84 4.30
CA TYR A 68 0.26 -12.50 5.66
C TYR A 68 0.28 -13.75 6.55
N GLN A 69 0.77 -13.60 7.78
CA GLN A 69 0.80 -14.64 8.80
C GLN A 69 0.37 -14.05 10.16
N LYS A 70 -0.69 -14.55 10.80
CA LYS A 70 -1.72 -15.50 10.33
C LYS A 70 -2.50 -14.94 9.13
N PRO A 71 -3.14 -15.75 8.28
CA PRO A 71 -4.02 -15.22 7.23
C PRO A 71 -5.26 -14.56 7.85
N GLY A 72 -5.80 -13.55 7.18
CA GLY A 72 -7.06 -12.92 7.53
C GLY A 72 -8.22 -13.46 6.68
N ASN A 73 -9.30 -12.69 6.61
CA ASN A 73 -10.48 -12.97 5.77
C ASN A 73 -11.15 -14.33 6.08
N TYR A 74 -11.08 -14.76 7.33
CA TYR A 74 -11.87 -15.90 7.79
C TYR A 74 -13.35 -15.54 7.82
N LEU A 75 -14.18 -16.44 7.30
CA LEU A 75 -15.64 -16.26 7.30
C LEU A 75 -16.15 -16.05 8.73
N ASN A 76 -17.09 -15.13 8.88
CA ASN A 76 -17.75 -14.74 10.13
C ASN A 76 -16.85 -14.11 11.21
N ASN A 77 -15.61 -13.72 10.87
CA ASN A 77 -14.66 -13.12 11.80
C ASN A 77 -14.33 -11.65 11.48
N TYR A 78 -15.03 -11.01 10.55
CA TYR A 78 -14.70 -9.68 10.04
C TYR A 78 -14.99 -8.58 11.06
N CYS A 79 -16.12 -8.63 11.77
CA CYS A 79 -16.47 -7.57 12.73
C CYS A 79 -15.45 -7.44 13.86
N GLU A 80 -14.86 -8.57 14.26
CA GLU A 80 -13.80 -8.57 15.27
C GLU A 80 -12.46 -8.10 14.69
N ASN A 81 -12.13 -8.53 13.47
CA ASN A 81 -10.78 -8.35 12.93
C ASN A 81 -10.58 -7.12 12.05
N VAL A 82 -11.64 -6.43 11.65
CA VAL A 82 -11.58 -5.25 10.78
C VAL A 82 -12.16 -4.05 11.56
N PRO A 83 -11.34 -3.41 12.42
CA PRO A 83 -11.83 -2.33 13.26
C PRO A 83 -12.17 -1.08 12.43
N PRO A 84 -13.19 -0.29 12.84
CA PRO A 84 -13.46 1.00 12.23
C PRO A 84 -12.31 1.99 12.47
N PRO A 85 -12.15 3.03 11.61
CA PRO A 85 -11.21 4.10 11.86
C PRO A 85 -11.44 4.75 13.23
N LYS A 86 -10.35 5.07 13.94
CA LYS A 86 -10.44 5.72 15.27
C LYS A 86 -11.18 7.05 15.25
N SER A 87 -11.14 7.77 14.13
CA SER A 87 -11.87 9.03 13.94
C SER A 87 -13.36 8.85 13.64
N GLY A 88 -13.82 7.62 13.39
CA GLY A 88 -15.17 7.33 12.88
C GLY A 88 -15.38 7.70 11.41
N VAL A 89 -14.41 8.35 10.77
CA VAL A 89 -14.50 8.80 9.37
C VAL A 89 -13.59 7.93 8.50
N LYS A 90 -14.14 7.44 7.39
CA LYS A 90 -13.34 6.77 6.35
C LYS A 90 -12.43 7.80 5.69
N TYR A 91 -11.14 7.55 5.74
CA TYR A 91 -10.13 8.39 5.13
C TYR A 91 -9.23 7.52 4.25
N ILE A 92 -9.06 7.92 2.99
CA ILE A 92 -8.13 7.31 2.06
C ILE A 92 -6.96 8.27 1.91
N PRO A 93 -5.75 7.88 2.36
CA PRO A 93 -4.59 8.75 2.22
C PRO A 93 -4.17 8.86 0.76
N THR A 94 -3.51 9.96 0.42
CA THR A 94 -2.76 10.08 -0.82
C THR A 94 -1.49 9.24 -0.78
N ASN A 95 -0.88 9.01 -1.94
CA ASN A 95 0.42 8.35 -2.02
C ASN A 95 1.52 9.12 -1.27
N GLU A 96 1.36 10.44 -1.17
CA GLU A 96 2.25 11.36 -0.47
C GLU A 96 2.11 11.18 1.04
N GLU A 97 0.89 11.17 1.56
CA GLU A 97 0.60 11.03 2.99
C GLU A 97 1.06 9.66 3.53
N LEU A 98 0.93 8.59 2.75
CA LEU A 98 1.47 7.26 3.11
C LEU A 98 3.00 7.23 3.29
N THR A 99 3.74 8.23 2.80
CA THR A 99 5.21 8.25 2.87
C THR A 99 5.79 9.08 4.01
N GLY A 100 5.01 9.98 4.62
CA GLY A 100 5.50 10.90 5.67
C GLY A 100 6.68 11.78 5.23
N MET A 101 6.90 11.96 3.93
CA MET A 101 7.99 12.76 3.36
C MET A 101 7.45 13.77 2.36
N GLU A 102 7.78 15.05 2.54
CA GLU A 102 7.54 16.08 1.53
C GLU A 102 8.28 15.70 0.23
N GLY A 103 7.53 15.32 -0.79
CA GLY A 103 8.08 15.06 -2.11
C GLY A 103 8.30 16.39 -2.83
N THR A 104 9.50 16.64 -3.34
CA THR A 104 9.64 17.68 -4.35
C THR A 104 9.06 17.14 -5.66
N HIS A 105 7.97 17.74 -6.13
CA HIS A 105 7.37 17.42 -7.41
C HIS A 105 8.32 17.84 -8.54
N GLY A 106 9.26 16.96 -8.90
CA GLY A 106 10.03 17.13 -10.12
C GLY A 106 9.18 16.77 -11.34
N ASN A 107 9.21 17.58 -12.40
CA ASN A 107 8.60 17.26 -13.70
C ASN A 107 9.27 16.07 -14.42
N LYS A 108 10.18 15.34 -13.77
CA LYS A 108 10.89 14.24 -14.42
C LYS A 108 10.00 13.01 -14.48
N ARG A 109 9.98 12.37 -15.64
CA ARG A 109 9.29 11.10 -15.87
C ARG A 109 10.29 9.97 -16.02
N CYS A 110 9.86 8.76 -15.70
CA CYS A 110 10.67 7.57 -15.81
C CYS A 110 11.01 7.37 -17.29
N ARG A 111 12.29 7.43 -17.66
CA ARG A 111 12.71 7.24 -19.05
C ARG A 111 12.32 5.87 -19.63
N LYS A 112 12.00 4.88 -18.78
CA LYS A 112 11.63 3.52 -19.20
C LYS A 112 10.12 3.29 -19.33
N CYS A 113 9.29 3.93 -18.50
CA CYS A 113 7.84 3.66 -18.46
C CYS A 113 6.97 4.92 -18.45
N ASN A 114 7.56 6.09 -18.71
CA ASN A 114 6.94 7.42 -18.72
C ASN A 114 6.14 7.82 -17.47
N SER A 115 6.18 7.02 -16.39
CA SER A 115 5.51 7.33 -15.14
C SER A 115 6.15 8.54 -14.44
N LYS A 116 5.36 9.34 -13.74
CA LYS A 116 5.87 10.49 -12.94
C LYS A 116 6.92 9.98 -11.93
N LEU A 117 8.11 10.58 -11.92
CA LEU A 117 9.16 10.26 -10.93
C LEU A 117 9.00 11.16 -9.73
N TYR A 118 9.02 10.55 -8.55
CA TYR A 118 9.03 11.26 -7.28
C TYR A 118 10.47 11.19 -6.74
N PHE A 119 11.05 12.35 -6.46
CA PHE A 119 12.40 12.46 -5.91
C PHE A 119 12.28 12.59 -4.39
N TYR A 120 13.00 11.74 -3.67
CA TYR A 120 13.09 11.83 -2.22
C TYR A 120 14.55 12.09 -1.85
N ARG A 121 14.78 13.17 -1.10
CA ARG A 121 16.09 13.45 -0.52
C ARG A 121 16.22 12.59 0.74
N ARG A 122 17.10 11.60 0.74
CA ARG A 122 17.52 10.96 1.99
C ARG A 122 18.05 12.08 2.90
N ARG A 123 17.45 12.26 4.09
CA ARG A 123 18.11 13.03 5.15
C ARG A 123 19.44 12.33 5.43
N SER A 124 20.54 13.03 5.17
CA SER A 124 21.87 12.55 5.54
C SER A 124 21.86 12.34 7.05
N LYS A 125 22.14 11.11 7.51
CA LYS A 125 22.50 10.94 8.92
C LYS A 125 23.78 11.75 9.11
N LYS A 126 23.71 12.85 9.86
CA LYS A 126 24.92 13.48 10.40
C LYS A 126 25.66 12.38 11.18
N ARG A 127 26.88 12.09 10.73
CA ARG A 127 27.84 11.29 11.50
C ARG A 127 28.25 12.10 12.73
#